data_AF-A0A5Q0H3Q9-F1
#
_entry.id   AF-A0A5Q0H3Q9-F1
#
_cell.length_a   1.000
_cell.length_b   1.000
_cell.length_c   1.000
_cell.angle_alpha   90.00
_cell.angle_beta   90.00
_cell.angle_gamma   90.00
#
_symmetry.space_group_name_H-M   'P 1'
#
loop_
_entity.id
_entity.type
_entity.pdbx_description
1 polymer ?
#
loop_
_entity_poly.entity_id
_entity_poly.type
_entity_poly.pdbx_seq_one_letter_code
_entity_poly.pdbx_strand_id
1 'polypeptide(L)'
;MTGQEWPATRRLVEQHLLPLMARARVRYIQVARRGPREADGVEILSDTRTPDRLYPVGAWTLAHEMLDGGTVPQTTGDRLCSQHFKAWPLDLVIAELTRGRPYRQVMGYEKGEQRRAKRDKEYDTELRTGVYPLREWDGGWDRARARAFLRETFGVEWIKSACTYCPFALANEAGRVQTTARFIEEPDAGVLALVMEFTATALNPTQGLIKGERLLSLLRASAGTAAVLAAFERMLTSLPWAVYDVRRTLSPRSDGKVNYARSVRILDVGTPEQMRARLDQRARLAQTPLTVGNPAFPDDAHPRAWLRHREPQLLAEKKTTAEQFITLAPATAIDKTGPTFPAAWTDASQLDLLAG
;
A
#
# COMPACT_ATOMS: atom_id res chain seq x y z
N MET A 1 1.19 10.82 -9.14
CA MET A 1 0.39 10.87 -7.91
C MET A 1 0.02 9.45 -7.55
N THR A 2 0.45 9.00 -6.37
CA THR A 2 0.17 7.66 -5.89
C THR A 2 -1.31 7.46 -5.55
N GLY A 3 -2.01 8.55 -5.19
CA GLY A 3 -3.39 8.50 -4.73
C GLY A 3 -3.48 8.66 -3.21
N GLN A 4 -4.54 9.31 -2.74
CA GLN A 4 -4.94 9.30 -1.33
C GLN A 4 -3.83 9.83 -0.37
N GLU A 5 -3.23 10.94 -0.74
CA GLU A 5 -2.39 11.74 0.16
C GLU A 5 -3.27 12.45 1.21
N TRP A 6 -2.68 12.82 2.35
CA TRP A 6 -3.41 13.52 3.42
C TRP A 6 -4.08 14.81 2.91
N PRO A 7 -5.38 15.05 3.21
CA PRO A 7 -6.06 16.30 2.85
C PRO A 7 -5.32 17.54 3.38
N ALA A 8 -4.77 17.47 4.59
CA ALA A 8 -3.94 18.54 5.15
C ALA A 8 -2.67 18.82 4.33
N THR A 9 -2.03 17.80 3.74
CA THR A 9 -0.89 18.01 2.83
C THR A 9 -1.33 18.74 1.56
N ARG A 10 -2.50 18.38 1.02
CA ARG A 10 -3.07 19.09 -0.14
C ARG A 10 -3.26 20.57 0.17
N ARG A 11 -3.91 20.88 1.30
CA ARG A 11 -4.16 22.27 1.74
C ARG A 11 -2.87 23.07 1.87
N LEU A 12 -1.85 22.52 2.53
CA LEU A 12 -0.55 23.21 2.67
C LEU A 12 0.11 23.49 1.32
N VAL A 13 0.10 22.52 0.40
CA VAL A 13 0.68 22.69 -0.94
C VAL A 13 -0.07 23.76 -1.73
N GLU A 14 -1.41 23.68 -1.77
CA GLU A 14 -2.26 24.62 -2.51
C GLU A 14 -2.16 26.05 -1.95
N GLN A 15 -2.12 26.22 -0.63
CA GLN A 15 -2.09 27.53 0.01
C GLN A 15 -0.73 28.22 -0.05
N HIS A 16 0.36 27.47 0.02
CA HIS A 16 1.69 28.05 0.24
C HIS A 16 2.68 27.75 -0.89
N LEU A 17 2.73 26.51 -1.40
CA LEU A 17 3.73 26.11 -2.38
C LEU A 17 3.34 26.47 -3.82
N LEU A 18 2.11 26.15 -4.24
CA LEU A 18 1.67 26.41 -5.62
C LEU A 18 1.71 27.92 -5.98
N PRO A 19 1.33 28.87 -5.09
CA PRO A 19 1.46 30.29 -5.39
C PRO A 19 2.92 30.73 -5.59
N LEU A 20 3.88 30.14 -4.87
CA LEU A 20 5.32 30.40 -5.11
C LEU A 20 5.74 29.86 -6.48
N MET A 21 5.34 28.63 -6.82
CA MET A 21 5.65 28.02 -8.11
C MET A 21 5.06 28.82 -9.28
N ALA A 22 3.81 29.28 -9.14
CA ALA A 22 3.14 30.11 -10.13
C ALA A 22 3.84 31.46 -10.34
N ARG A 23 4.20 32.16 -9.26
CA ARG A 23 4.97 33.42 -9.33
C ARG A 23 6.32 33.22 -10.00
N ALA A 24 7.00 32.12 -9.71
CA ALA A 24 8.27 31.75 -10.33
C ALA A 24 8.11 31.09 -11.72
N ARG A 25 6.88 30.96 -12.23
CA ARG A 25 6.54 30.34 -13.54
C ARG A 25 7.09 28.92 -13.68
N VAL A 26 7.22 28.18 -12.59
CA VAL A 26 7.65 26.78 -12.59
C VAL A 26 6.59 25.95 -13.29
N ARG A 27 6.98 25.21 -14.34
CA ARG A 27 6.09 24.25 -15.00
C ARG A 27 5.86 23.08 -14.04
N TYR A 28 4.64 22.93 -13.57
CA TYR A 28 4.24 21.86 -12.67
C TYR A 28 3.37 20.87 -13.42
N ILE A 29 3.84 19.62 -13.47
CA ILE A 29 3.17 18.53 -14.17
C ILE A 29 2.76 17.50 -13.13
N GLN A 30 1.47 17.18 -13.12
CA GLN A 30 0.88 16.19 -12.23
C GLN A 30 0.46 14.99 -13.07
N VAL A 31 1.03 13.83 -12.79
CA VAL A 31 0.82 12.59 -13.55
C VAL A 31 0.13 11.54 -12.70
N ALA A 32 -0.70 10.70 -13.29
CA ALA A 32 -1.26 9.49 -12.69
C ALA A 32 -1.21 8.31 -13.67
N ARG A 33 -1.55 7.11 -13.19
CA ARG A 33 -1.76 5.95 -14.06
C ARG A 33 -3.17 6.00 -14.64
N ARG A 34 -3.33 5.59 -15.89
CA ARG A 34 -4.66 5.42 -16.52
C ARG A 34 -5.37 4.14 -16.08
N GLY A 35 -4.61 3.11 -15.70
CA GLY A 35 -5.14 1.80 -15.34
C GLY A 35 -4.15 0.90 -14.60
N PRO A 36 -4.57 -0.34 -14.28
CA PRO A 36 -3.78 -1.30 -13.52
C PRO A 36 -2.54 -1.82 -14.25
N ARG A 37 -2.50 -1.75 -15.59
CA ARG A 37 -1.38 -2.25 -16.41
C ARG A 37 -0.52 -1.10 -16.92
N GLU A 38 0.74 -1.39 -17.24
CA GLU A 38 1.62 -0.38 -17.86
C GLU A 38 1.14 -0.02 -19.27
N ALA A 39 0.59 -0.99 -20.01
CA ALA A 39 0.00 -0.80 -21.33
C ALA A 39 -1.16 0.22 -21.35
N ASP A 40 -1.81 0.45 -20.21
CA ASP A 40 -2.86 1.47 -20.09
C ASP A 40 -2.27 2.89 -20.15
N GLY A 41 -0.97 3.04 -19.87
CA GLY A 41 -0.24 4.30 -19.95
C GLY A 41 -0.46 5.25 -18.78
N VAL A 42 -0.04 6.50 -18.98
CA VAL A 42 -0.08 7.58 -17.99
C VAL A 42 -1.05 8.69 -18.40
N GLU A 43 -1.62 9.35 -17.39
CA GLU A 43 -2.51 10.49 -17.54
C GLU A 43 -1.81 11.74 -17.00
N ILE A 44 -1.87 12.83 -17.76
CA ILE A 44 -1.46 14.15 -17.27
C ILE A 44 -2.71 14.83 -16.69
N LEU A 45 -2.76 14.92 -15.36
CA LEU A 45 -3.86 15.55 -14.62
C LEU A 45 -3.80 17.09 -14.73
N SER A 46 -2.58 17.62 -14.84
CA SER A 46 -2.33 19.06 -14.98
C SER A 46 -0.92 19.27 -15.52
N ASP A 47 -0.76 20.24 -16.41
CA ASP A 47 0.53 20.72 -16.92
C ASP A 47 0.42 22.23 -17.14
N THR A 48 0.97 23.00 -16.21
CA THR A 48 0.83 24.46 -16.23
C THR A 48 2.02 25.16 -15.57
N ARG A 49 2.25 26.43 -15.92
CA ARG A 49 3.19 27.33 -15.24
C ARG A 49 2.53 28.24 -14.22
N THR A 50 1.22 28.12 -14.04
CA THR A 50 0.44 28.83 -13.03
C THR A 50 -0.39 27.82 -12.24
N PRO A 51 0.25 26.87 -11.53
CA PRO A 51 -0.48 25.86 -10.79
C PRO A 51 -1.21 26.50 -9.61
N ASP A 52 -2.45 26.07 -9.39
CA ASP A 52 -3.34 26.52 -8.32
C ASP A 52 -3.98 25.35 -7.55
N ARG A 53 -3.92 24.13 -8.10
CA ARG A 53 -4.54 22.93 -7.55
C ARG A 53 -3.61 21.73 -7.53
N LEU A 54 -3.65 20.97 -6.44
CA LEU A 54 -3.03 19.65 -6.34
C LEU A 54 -4.11 18.58 -6.57
N TYR A 55 -3.86 17.62 -7.46
CA TYR A 55 -4.75 16.51 -7.78
C TYR A 55 -4.32 15.25 -7.03
N PRO A 56 -4.87 14.96 -5.84
CA PRO A 56 -4.44 13.81 -5.03
C PRO A 56 -4.90 12.47 -5.60
N VAL A 57 -5.84 12.46 -6.56
CA VAL A 57 -6.46 11.27 -7.14
C VAL A 57 -6.49 11.43 -8.67
N GLY A 58 -6.08 10.40 -9.39
CA GLY A 58 -6.24 10.27 -10.85
C GLY A 58 -7.02 8.99 -11.18
N ALA A 59 -7.08 8.61 -12.46
CA ALA A 59 -7.89 7.46 -12.91
C ALA A 59 -7.59 6.14 -12.16
N TRP A 60 -6.30 5.83 -11.95
CA TRP A 60 -5.89 4.65 -11.20
C TRP A 60 -4.91 4.99 -10.07
N THR A 61 -5.26 4.59 -8.84
CA THR A 61 -4.49 4.88 -7.63
C THR A 61 -3.96 3.61 -6.98
N LEU A 62 -2.98 3.75 -6.10
CA LEU A 62 -2.50 2.65 -5.28
C LEU A 62 -3.63 2.08 -4.40
N ALA A 63 -4.59 2.90 -3.97
CA ALA A 63 -5.73 2.42 -3.19
C ALA A 63 -6.59 1.44 -4.02
N HIS A 64 -6.82 1.73 -5.32
CA HIS A 64 -7.48 0.78 -6.22
C HIS A 64 -6.69 -0.52 -6.32
N GLU A 65 -5.37 -0.46 -6.57
CA GLU A 65 -4.54 -1.68 -6.65
C GLU A 65 -4.58 -2.51 -5.37
N MET A 66 -4.56 -1.86 -4.21
CA MET A 66 -4.57 -2.53 -2.91
C MET A 66 -5.94 -3.13 -2.59
N LEU A 67 -7.03 -2.41 -2.86
CA LEU A 67 -8.41 -2.88 -2.63
C LEU A 67 -8.78 -4.01 -3.58
N ASP A 68 -8.59 -3.85 -4.88
CA ASP A 68 -8.82 -4.90 -5.88
C ASP A 68 -7.96 -6.14 -5.59
N GLY A 69 -6.73 -5.90 -5.15
CA GLY A 69 -5.82 -6.94 -4.71
C GLY A 69 -6.17 -7.55 -3.36
N GLY A 70 -7.05 -6.97 -2.54
CA GLY A 70 -7.19 -7.34 -1.13
C GLY A 70 -5.82 -7.49 -0.46
N THR A 71 -4.98 -6.47 -0.60
CA THR A 71 -3.61 -6.40 -0.07
C THR A 71 -3.36 -5.04 0.56
N VAL A 72 -2.27 -4.93 1.31
CA VAL A 72 -1.74 -3.66 1.81
C VAL A 72 -0.33 -3.41 1.25
N PRO A 73 0.11 -2.14 1.14
CA PRO A 73 1.51 -1.85 0.89
C PRO A 73 2.38 -2.40 2.03
N GLN A 74 3.59 -2.86 1.70
CA GLN A 74 4.51 -3.46 2.66
C GLN A 74 5.77 -2.59 2.86
N THR A 75 6.36 -2.67 4.06
CA THR A 75 7.63 -1.98 4.37
C THR A 75 8.86 -2.73 3.85
N THR A 76 8.71 -4.03 3.56
CA THR A 76 9.76 -4.93 3.09
C THR A 76 9.63 -5.23 1.60
N GLY A 77 10.68 -5.84 1.03
CA GLY A 77 10.73 -6.18 -0.40
C GLY A 77 11.03 -4.97 -1.28
N ASP A 78 10.65 -5.09 -2.56
CA ASP A 78 11.09 -4.18 -3.63
C ASP A 78 10.35 -2.83 -3.64
N ARG A 79 9.50 -2.54 -2.64
CA ARG A 79 8.74 -1.28 -2.56
C ARG A 79 7.92 -1.00 -3.81
N LEU A 80 7.23 -2.03 -4.30
CA LEU A 80 6.45 -2.01 -5.55
C LEU A 80 5.48 -0.84 -5.63
N CYS A 81 4.86 -0.44 -4.51
CA CYS A 81 3.98 0.74 -4.47
C CYS A 81 4.69 2.02 -4.96
N SER A 82 5.95 2.23 -4.58
CA SER A 82 6.74 3.39 -5.04
C SER A 82 7.21 3.22 -6.48
N GLN A 83 7.54 1.99 -6.90
CA GLN A 83 7.97 1.75 -8.27
C GLN A 83 6.82 1.98 -9.25
N HIS A 84 5.68 1.31 -9.04
CA HIS A 84 4.55 1.35 -9.95
C HIS A 84 3.84 2.72 -9.96
N PHE A 85 3.74 3.42 -8.81
CA PHE A 85 2.93 4.63 -8.69
C PHE A 85 3.72 5.93 -8.51
N LYS A 86 5.05 5.86 -8.49
CA LYS A 86 5.92 7.05 -8.50
C LYS A 86 6.95 6.97 -9.60
N ALA A 87 7.83 5.97 -9.58
CA ALA A 87 8.94 5.89 -10.53
C ALA A 87 8.43 5.75 -11.97
N TRP A 88 7.71 4.67 -12.29
CA TRP A 88 7.26 4.38 -13.65
C TRP A 88 6.49 5.54 -14.33
N PRO A 89 5.46 6.16 -13.68
CA PRO A 89 4.77 7.29 -14.31
C PRO A 89 5.66 8.54 -14.49
N LEU A 90 6.55 8.81 -13.54
CA LEU A 90 7.45 9.97 -13.63
C LEU A 90 8.50 9.76 -14.71
N ASP A 91 9.08 8.57 -14.80
CA ASP A 91 10.14 8.24 -15.76
C ASP A 91 9.63 8.36 -17.21
N LEU A 92 8.40 7.91 -17.49
CA LEU A 92 7.76 8.09 -18.79
C LEU A 92 7.62 9.58 -19.17
N VAL A 93 7.16 10.40 -18.23
CA VAL A 93 6.99 11.84 -18.47
C VAL A 93 8.35 12.55 -18.60
N ILE A 94 9.34 12.20 -17.77
CA ILE A 94 10.69 12.74 -17.85
C ILE A 94 11.32 12.42 -19.22
N ALA A 95 11.17 11.19 -19.71
CA ALA A 95 11.68 10.79 -21.01
C ALA A 95 11.08 11.66 -22.14
N GLU A 96 9.76 11.87 -22.14
CA GLU A 96 9.08 12.73 -23.12
C GLU A 96 9.54 14.20 -23.04
N LEU A 97 9.74 14.73 -21.83
CA LEU A 97 10.14 16.13 -21.64
C LEU A 97 11.59 16.40 -22.06
N THR A 98 12.47 15.47 -21.73
CA THR A 98 13.90 15.60 -21.96
C THR A 98 14.26 15.27 -23.41
N ARG A 99 13.53 14.33 -24.03
CA ARG A 99 13.77 13.82 -25.40
C ARG A 99 15.24 13.39 -25.59
N GLY A 100 15.77 12.68 -24.60
CA GLY A 100 17.15 12.22 -24.60
C GLY A 100 18.20 13.32 -24.37
N ARG A 101 17.81 14.53 -23.96
CA ARG A 101 18.76 15.59 -23.58
C ARG A 101 19.17 15.47 -22.11
N PRO A 102 20.42 15.81 -21.77
CA PRO A 102 20.87 15.82 -20.38
C PRO A 102 20.00 16.70 -19.47
N TYR A 103 19.75 16.24 -18.25
CA TYR A 103 18.98 16.93 -17.23
C TYR A 103 19.52 16.70 -15.82
N ARG A 104 19.17 17.61 -14.92
CA ARG A 104 19.49 17.52 -13.48
C ARG A 104 18.24 17.09 -12.72
N GLN A 105 18.38 16.08 -11.87
CA GLN A 105 17.31 15.67 -10.95
C GLN A 105 17.61 16.21 -9.55
N VAL A 106 16.81 17.17 -9.11
CA VAL A 106 16.98 17.82 -7.81
C VAL A 106 16.16 17.08 -6.75
N MET A 107 16.84 16.56 -5.73
CA MET A 107 16.21 15.79 -4.64
C MET A 107 16.51 16.40 -3.27
N GLY A 108 15.48 16.61 -2.46
CA GLY A 108 15.57 17.23 -1.13
C GLY A 108 16.05 16.29 -0.02
N TYR A 109 17.09 15.49 -0.25
CA TYR A 109 17.67 14.65 0.82
C TYR A 109 18.41 15.54 1.83
N GLU A 110 18.08 15.43 3.12
CA GLU A 110 18.77 16.19 4.17
C GLU A 110 20.06 15.50 4.63
N LYS A 111 20.83 16.15 5.52
CA LYS A 111 22.15 15.71 5.99
C LYS A 111 22.17 14.27 6.54
N GLY A 112 21.12 13.85 7.24
CA GLY A 112 20.92 12.48 7.75
C GLY A 112 20.54 11.44 6.69
N GLU A 113 20.17 11.84 5.47
CA GLU A 113 19.73 10.93 4.40
C GLU A 113 20.87 10.53 3.43
N GLN A 114 22.13 10.51 3.90
CA GLN A 114 23.31 10.27 3.05
C GLN A 114 23.24 8.96 2.27
N ARG A 115 22.73 7.89 2.89
CA ARG A 115 22.58 6.59 2.21
C ARG A 115 21.62 6.66 1.03
N ARG A 116 20.58 7.50 1.10
CA ARG A 116 19.62 7.69 0.00
C ARG A 116 20.26 8.49 -1.13
N ALA A 117 20.99 9.56 -0.83
CA ALA A 117 21.71 10.35 -1.82
C ALA A 117 22.79 9.54 -2.55
N LYS A 118 23.56 8.71 -1.82
CA LYS A 118 24.55 7.81 -2.44
C LYS A 118 23.90 6.83 -3.41
N ARG A 119 22.83 6.17 -2.97
CA ARG A 119 22.09 5.22 -3.81
C ARG A 119 21.43 5.89 -5.01
N ASP A 120 20.91 7.12 -4.86
CA ASP A 120 20.34 7.87 -6.00
C ASP A 120 21.42 8.23 -7.03
N LYS A 121 22.63 8.55 -6.57
CA LYS A 121 23.79 8.84 -7.43
C LYS A 121 24.28 7.63 -8.24
N GLU A 122 24.02 6.41 -7.77
CA GLU A 122 24.30 5.18 -8.54
C GLU A 122 23.46 5.08 -9.83
N TYR A 123 22.38 5.86 -9.95
CA TYR A 123 21.55 5.97 -11.15
C TYR A 123 21.94 7.16 -12.04
N ASP A 124 23.04 7.84 -11.77
CA ASP A 124 23.54 8.88 -12.68
C ASP A 124 24.00 8.26 -14.00
N THR A 125 23.72 8.95 -15.10
CA THR A 125 24.10 8.56 -16.47
C THR A 125 24.62 9.79 -17.21
N GLU A 126 25.02 9.64 -18.47
CA GLU A 126 25.31 10.79 -19.35
C GLU A 126 24.12 11.75 -19.49
N LEU A 127 22.89 11.25 -19.31
CA LEU A 127 21.67 12.03 -19.46
C LEU A 127 21.09 12.54 -18.13
N ARG A 128 21.37 11.88 -17.00
CA ARG A 128 20.77 12.19 -15.70
C ARG A 128 21.86 12.47 -14.67
N THR A 129 21.79 13.62 -14.02
CA THR A 129 22.67 13.96 -12.88
C THR A 129 21.86 14.32 -11.64
N GLY A 130 22.02 13.56 -10.55
CA GLY A 130 21.42 13.85 -9.24
C GLY A 130 22.07 15.06 -8.54
N VAL A 131 21.25 15.92 -7.93
CA VAL A 131 21.68 17.10 -7.17
C VAL A 131 20.92 17.18 -5.85
N TYR A 132 21.61 17.50 -4.75
CA TYR A 132 21.06 17.40 -3.39
C TYR A 132 21.23 18.69 -2.59
N PRO A 133 20.47 19.77 -2.88
CA PRO A 133 20.73 21.11 -2.35
C PRO A 133 20.78 21.19 -0.83
N LEU A 134 19.89 20.49 -0.13
CA LEU A 134 19.86 20.50 1.34
C LEU A 134 21.14 19.91 1.95
N ARG A 135 21.91 19.10 1.24
CA ARG A 135 23.21 18.61 1.70
C ARG A 135 24.37 19.51 1.29
N GLU A 136 24.24 20.15 0.13
CA GLU A 136 25.28 20.91 -0.55
C GLU A 136 25.31 22.38 -0.12
N TRP A 137 24.18 22.93 0.33
CA TRP A 137 24.12 24.27 0.91
C TRP A 137 24.95 24.37 2.18
N ASP A 138 25.40 25.59 2.48
CA ASP A 138 26.38 25.84 3.53
C ASP A 138 25.97 25.26 4.91
N GLY A 139 26.90 24.48 5.47
CA GLY A 139 26.75 23.68 6.70
C GLY A 139 25.95 22.38 6.57
N GLY A 140 25.24 22.17 5.46
CA GLY A 140 24.25 21.12 5.28
C GLY A 140 23.03 21.33 6.18
N TRP A 141 21.85 21.03 5.67
CA TRP A 141 20.59 21.14 6.39
C TRP A 141 20.20 19.77 6.91
N ASP A 142 20.00 19.67 8.22
CA ASP A 142 19.31 18.54 8.82
C ASP A 142 17.79 18.76 8.80
N ARG A 143 17.05 17.77 9.30
CA ARG A 143 15.58 17.84 9.38
C ARG A 143 15.08 18.98 10.28
N ALA A 144 15.80 19.34 11.35
CA ALA A 144 15.35 20.39 12.26
C ALA A 144 15.48 21.77 11.59
N ARG A 145 16.61 22.04 10.95
CA ARG A 145 16.85 23.26 10.16
C ARG A 145 15.84 23.41 9.03
N ALA A 146 15.59 22.33 8.27
CA ALA A 146 14.60 22.35 7.20
C ALA A 146 13.18 22.68 7.73
N ARG A 147 12.79 22.13 8.88
CA ARG A 147 11.49 22.44 9.52
C ARG A 147 11.42 23.89 10.00
N ALA A 148 12.48 24.38 10.64
CA ALA A 148 12.55 25.76 11.10
C ALA A 148 12.39 26.74 9.93
N PHE A 149 13.08 26.50 8.82
CA PHE A 149 12.96 27.30 7.60
C PHE A 149 11.53 27.30 7.03
N LEU A 150 10.87 26.13 6.96
CA LEU A 150 9.47 26.05 6.51
C LEU A 150 8.53 26.85 7.42
N ARG A 151 8.71 26.75 8.74
CA ARG A 151 7.91 27.52 9.70
C ARG A 151 8.14 29.02 9.58
N GLU A 152 9.40 29.45 9.47
CA GLU A 152 9.75 30.86 9.28
C GLU A 152 9.19 31.42 7.97
N THR A 153 9.27 30.63 6.89
CA THR A 153 8.81 31.03 5.56
C THR A 153 7.29 31.10 5.45
N PHE A 154 6.57 30.15 6.05
CA PHE A 154 5.13 29.98 5.82
C PHE A 154 4.26 30.31 7.03
N GLY A 155 4.84 30.51 8.21
CA GLY A 155 4.12 30.74 9.47
C GLY A 155 3.34 29.52 9.97
N VAL A 156 3.53 28.34 9.38
CA VAL A 156 2.80 27.11 9.71
C VAL A 156 3.74 25.92 9.84
N GLU A 157 3.32 24.93 10.63
CA GLU A 157 4.04 23.66 10.75
C GLU A 157 3.78 22.78 9.53
N TRP A 158 4.86 22.40 8.83
CA TRP A 158 4.75 21.57 7.64
C TRP A 158 4.70 20.07 8.00
N ILE A 159 3.63 19.41 7.57
CA ILE A 159 3.43 17.99 7.85
C ILE A 159 4.17 17.11 6.83
N LYS A 160 4.62 15.94 7.27
CA LYS A 160 5.20 14.93 6.38
C LYS A 160 4.13 14.42 5.40
N SER A 161 4.43 14.45 4.10
CA SER A 161 3.61 13.84 3.04
C SER A 161 3.79 12.34 2.97
N ALA A 162 2.70 11.63 2.71
CA ALA A 162 2.59 10.19 2.50
C ALA A 162 1.13 9.84 2.19
N CYS A 163 0.89 8.72 1.51
CA CYS A 163 -0.46 8.17 1.46
C CYS A 163 -0.99 7.85 2.87
N THR A 164 -2.30 7.96 3.06
CA THR A 164 -2.97 7.79 4.36
C THR A 164 -2.79 6.39 4.96
N TYR A 165 -2.52 5.39 4.13
CA TYR A 165 -2.27 3.99 4.49
C TYR A 165 -0.79 3.61 4.29
N CYS A 166 0.14 4.55 4.38
CA CYS A 166 1.57 4.29 4.20
C CYS A 166 2.14 3.48 5.39
N PRO A 167 2.68 2.27 5.17
CA PRO A 167 3.16 1.44 6.27
C PRO A 167 4.48 1.98 6.84
N PHE A 168 5.20 2.80 6.08
CA PHE A 168 6.38 3.53 6.57
C PHE A 168 6.03 4.67 7.53
N ALA A 169 4.79 5.16 7.52
CA ALA A 169 4.32 6.12 8.53
C ALA A 169 4.06 5.43 9.88
N LEU A 170 3.81 4.12 9.88
CA LEU A 170 3.48 3.31 11.06
C LEU A 170 4.67 2.45 11.56
N ALA A 171 5.85 2.59 10.92
CA ALA A 171 6.99 1.71 11.14
C ALA A 171 7.67 1.84 12.51
N ASN A 172 7.45 2.95 13.22
CA ASN A 172 7.97 3.20 14.57
C ASN A 172 6.94 3.93 15.42
N GLU A 173 7.18 3.97 16.74
CA GLU A 173 6.26 4.53 17.74
C GLU A 173 5.89 6.00 17.45
N ALA A 174 6.88 6.86 17.22
CA ALA A 174 6.63 8.28 16.91
C ALA A 174 5.76 8.45 15.64
N GLY A 175 5.98 7.61 14.63
CA GLY A 175 5.17 7.57 13.42
C GLY A 175 3.73 7.11 13.68
N ARG A 176 3.54 6.11 14.54
CA ARG A 176 2.20 5.64 14.97
C ARG A 176 1.44 6.76 15.68
N VAL A 177 2.04 7.42 16.66
CA VAL A 177 1.43 8.55 17.38
C VAL A 177 1.01 9.65 16.40
N GLN A 178 1.91 10.06 15.50
CA GLN A 178 1.61 11.11 14.51
C GLN A 178 0.51 10.69 13.53
N THR A 179 0.49 9.43 13.10
CA THR A 179 -0.50 8.92 12.15
C THR A 179 -1.87 8.80 12.80
N THR A 180 -1.93 8.29 14.03
CA THR A 180 -3.16 8.23 14.83
C THR A 180 -3.75 9.62 15.05
N ALA A 181 -2.94 10.61 15.44
CA ALA A 181 -3.42 11.99 15.60
C ALA A 181 -4.05 12.53 14.31
N ARG A 182 -3.46 12.24 13.15
CA ARG A 182 -4.04 12.64 11.86
C ARG A 182 -5.32 11.89 11.51
N PHE A 183 -5.46 10.62 11.89
CA PHE A 183 -6.73 9.92 11.72
C PHE A 183 -7.83 10.49 12.61
N ILE A 184 -7.50 11.03 13.79
CA ILE A 184 -8.46 11.74 14.63
C ILE A 184 -8.92 13.03 13.93
N GLU A 185 -7.99 13.79 13.34
CA GLU A 185 -8.30 15.02 12.61
C GLU A 185 -9.03 14.78 11.28
N GLU A 186 -8.73 13.68 10.59
CA GLU A 186 -9.26 13.33 9.26
C GLU A 186 -9.77 11.87 9.26
N PRO A 187 -10.94 11.58 9.87
CA PRO A 187 -11.41 10.20 10.09
C PRO A 187 -11.53 9.34 8.83
N ASP A 188 -11.95 9.92 7.70
CA ASP A 188 -12.12 9.18 6.44
C ASP A 188 -10.80 8.56 5.95
N ALA A 189 -9.66 9.21 6.21
CA ALA A 189 -8.34 8.66 5.91
C ALA A 189 -8.05 7.41 6.74
N GLY A 190 -8.48 7.39 8.01
CA GLY A 190 -8.35 6.25 8.91
C GLY A 190 -9.27 5.10 8.52
N VAL A 191 -10.51 5.41 8.14
CA VAL A 191 -11.47 4.43 7.64
C VAL A 191 -10.95 3.73 6.39
N LEU A 192 -10.40 4.47 5.42
CA LEU A 192 -9.80 3.87 4.23
C LEU A 192 -8.66 2.89 4.57
N ALA A 193 -7.77 3.30 5.48
CA ALA A 193 -6.66 2.45 5.91
C ALA A 193 -7.15 1.19 6.65
N LEU A 194 -8.18 1.32 7.50
CA LEU A 194 -8.80 0.20 8.20
C LEU A 194 -9.49 -0.78 7.26
N VAL A 195 -10.32 -0.31 6.32
CA VAL A 195 -11.00 -1.18 5.34
C VAL A 195 -10.00 -1.95 4.47
N MET A 196 -8.92 -1.27 4.05
CA MET A 196 -7.84 -1.88 3.28
C MET A 196 -7.14 -2.99 4.07
N GLU A 197 -6.72 -2.71 5.30
CA GLU A 197 -6.07 -3.73 6.14
C GLU A 197 -7.04 -4.86 6.47
N PHE A 198 -8.27 -4.55 6.87
CA PHE A 198 -9.29 -5.55 7.24
C PHE A 198 -9.57 -6.54 6.10
N THR A 199 -9.72 -6.06 4.87
CA THR A 199 -9.90 -6.94 3.71
C THR A 199 -8.63 -7.75 3.46
N ALA A 200 -7.45 -7.11 3.49
CA ALA A 200 -6.19 -7.78 3.23
C ALA A 200 -5.89 -8.88 4.26
N THR A 201 -6.19 -8.66 5.54
CA THR A 201 -5.97 -9.64 6.59
C THR A 201 -6.93 -10.80 6.50
N ALA A 202 -8.19 -10.57 6.09
CA ALA A 202 -9.13 -11.66 5.80
C ALA A 202 -8.58 -12.64 4.76
N LEU A 203 -8.03 -12.11 3.65
CA LEU A 203 -7.45 -12.90 2.55
C LEU A 203 -6.00 -13.35 2.80
N ASN A 204 -5.32 -12.75 3.76
CA ASN A 204 -3.96 -13.11 4.15
C ASN A 204 -3.67 -12.68 5.60
N PRO A 205 -3.68 -13.63 6.56
CA PRO A 205 -3.44 -13.32 7.97
C PRO A 205 -2.09 -12.65 8.27
N THR A 206 -1.13 -12.62 7.35
CA THR A 206 0.17 -11.96 7.56
C THR A 206 0.30 -10.58 6.90
N GLN A 207 -0.74 -10.09 6.20
CA GLN A 207 -0.72 -8.80 5.50
C GLN A 207 -1.31 -7.66 6.34
N GLY A 208 -0.61 -7.28 7.41
CA GLY A 208 -0.88 -6.04 8.16
C GLY A 208 -0.06 -4.85 7.65
N LEU A 209 -0.57 -3.63 7.86
CA LEU A 209 0.14 -2.37 7.66
C LEU A 209 1.26 -2.18 8.69
N ILE A 210 1.09 -2.74 9.89
CA ILE A 210 2.04 -2.65 10.99
C ILE A 210 2.69 -4.02 11.19
N LYS A 211 4.02 -4.04 11.31
CA LYS A 211 4.74 -5.29 11.59
C LYS A 211 4.43 -5.73 13.03
N GLY A 212 3.80 -6.89 13.18
CA GLY A 212 3.52 -7.50 14.48
C GLY A 212 2.32 -6.90 15.22
N GLU A 213 1.53 -6.04 14.58
CA GLU A 213 0.35 -5.41 15.17
C GLU A 213 -0.69 -5.13 14.06
N ARG A 214 -1.97 -4.92 14.41
CA ARG A 214 -2.98 -4.41 13.46
C ARG A 214 -3.21 -2.93 13.67
N LEU A 215 -3.56 -2.21 12.61
CA LEU A 215 -4.03 -0.83 12.71
C LEU A 215 -5.27 -0.75 13.61
N LEU A 216 -6.19 -1.72 13.51
CA LEU A 216 -7.37 -1.76 14.37
C LEU A 216 -7.00 -1.84 15.87
N SER A 217 -6.03 -2.68 16.22
CA SER A 217 -5.50 -2.80 17.59
C SER A 217 -4.92 -1.48 18.08
N LEU A 218 -4.06 -0.87 17.26
CA LEU A 218 -3.44 0.42 17.57
C LEU A 218 -4.50 1.49 17.84
N LEU A 219 -5.53 1.57 16.99
CA LEU A 219 -6.58 2.58 17.14
C LEU A 219 -7.48 2.32 18.35
N ARG A 220 -7.84 1.06 18.63
CA ARG A 220 -8.60 0.70 19.85
C ARG A 220 -7.85 1.05 21.14
N ALA A 221 -6.54 0.90 21.15
CA ALA A 221 -5.69 1.23 22.28
C ALA A 221 -5.40 2.74 22.41
N SER A 222 -5.70 3.54 21.39
CA SER A 222 -5.37 4.97 21.35
C SER A 222 -6.55 5.83 21.80
N ALA A 223 -6.30 6.82 22.64
CA ALA A 223 -7.32 7.80 23.03
C ALA A 223 -7.76 8.68 21.83
N GLY A 224 -9.04 9.07 21.81
CA GLY A 224 -9.59 10.00 20.81
C GLY A 224 -10.00 9.37 19.47
N THR A 225 -9.82 8.06 19.28
CA THR A 225 -10.09 7.37 18.01
C THR A 225 -11.53 6.88 17.83
N ALA A 226 -12.40 7.08 18.83
CA ALA A 226 -13.77 6.56 18.85
C ALA A 226 -14.58 6.94 17.60
N ALA A 227 -14.41 8.17 17.10
CA ALA A 227 -15.10 8.64 15.90
C ALA A 227 -14.67 7.87 14.64
N VAL A 228 -13.36 7.58 14.50
CA VAL A 228 -12.79 6.81 13.38
C VAL A 228 -13.28 5.37 13.44
N LEU A 229 -13.27 4.75 14.62
CA LEU A 229 -13.74 3.38 14.82
C LEU A 229 -15.24 3.27 14.52
N ALA A 230 -16.05 4.21 15.00
CA ALA A 230 -17.48 4.24 14.69
C ALA A 230 -17.76 4.45 13.19
N ALA A 231 -16.97 5.29 12.52
CA ALA A 231 -17.06 5.47 11.07
C ALA A 231 -16.64 4.23 10.29
N PHE A 232 -15.64 3.50 10.78
CA PHE A 232 -15.22 2.23 10.22
C PHE A 232 -16.31 1.16 10.34
N GLU A 233 -16.94 1.00 11.50
CA GLU A 233 -18.05 0.05 11.67
C GLU A 233 -19.23 0.40 10.75
N ARG A 234 -19.59 1.69 10.63
CA ARG A 234 -20.62 2.14 9.67
C ARG A 234 -20.25 1.80 8.22
N MET A 235 -18.98 1.94 7.86
CA MET A 235 -18.48 1.59 6.53
C MET A 235 -18.56 0.07 6.29
N LEU A 236 -18.21 -0.77 7.27
CA LEU A 236 -18.32 -2.22 7.12
C LEU A 236 -19.78 -2.67 6.92
N THR A 237 -20.72 -2.04 7.59
CA THR A 237 -22.17 -2.33 7.44
C THR A 237 -22.73 -1.83 6.11
N SER A 238 -22.17 -0.77 5.53
CA SER A 238 -22.66 -0.21 4.26
C SER A 238 -22.10 -0.92 3.01
N LEU A 239 -20.95 -1.59 3.14
CA LEU A 239 -20.33 -2.30 2.04
C LEU A 239 -21.02 -3.65 1.77
N PRO A 240 -21.14 -4.08 0.50
CA PRO A 240 -21.41 -5.47 0.20
C PRO A 240 -20.26 -6.35 0.73
N TRP A 241 -20.57 -7.58 1.13
CA TRP A 241 -19.59 -8.58 1.54
C TRP A 241 -19.53 -9.68 0.50
N ALA A 242 -18.41 -10.40 0.47
CA ALA A 242 -18.22 -11.55 -0.39
C ALA A 242 -17.63 -12.72 0.39
N VAL A 243 -18.01 -13.94 -0.02
CA VAL A 243 -17.31 -15.16 0.36
C VAL A 243 -16.21 -15.42 -0.66
N TYR A 244 -14.99 -15.62 -0.19
CA TYR A 244 -13.81 -15.81 -1.04
C TYR A 244 -13.22 -17.21 -0.88
N ASP A 245 -12.93 -17.90 -1.99
CA ASP A 245 -11.98 -19.01 -2.05
C ASP A 245 -10.58 -18.42 -2.26
N VAL A 246 -9.72 -18.58 -1.26
CA VAL A 246 -8.35 -18.08 -1.27
C VAL A 246 -7.39 -19.25 -1.34
N ARG A 247 -6.58 -19.26 -2.40
CA ARG A 247 -5.53 -20.26 -2.63
C ARG A 247 -4.20 -19.56 -2.78
N ARG A 248 -3.18 -20.06 -2.09
CA ARG A 248 -1.84 -19.47 -2.13
C ARG A 248 -0.80 -20.56 -2.17
N THR A 249 0.29 -20.30 -2.90
CA THR A 249 1.45 -21.17 -2.98
C THR A 249 2.73 -20.41 -2.65
N LEU A 250 3.65 -21.14 -2.05
CA LEU A 250 5.01 -20.69 -1.77
C LEU A 250 5.95 -21.68 -2.44
N SER A 251 6.70 -21.21 -3.43
CA SER A 251 7.69 -22.02 -4.14
C SER A 251 9.10 -21.50 -3.81
N PRO A 252 10.07 -22.38 -3.52
CA PRO A 252 11.45 -21.96 -3.34
C PRO A 252 12.02 -21.40 -4.64
N ARG A 253 12.96 -20.46 -4.51
CA ARG A 253 13.74 -19.92 -5.63
C ARG A 253 15.20 -20.33 -5.50
N SER A 254 15.91 -20.30 -6.63
CA SER A 254 17.36 -20.57 -6.68
C SER A 254 18.20 -19.55 -5.90
N ASP A 255 17.72 -18.31 -5.77
CA ASP A 255 18.37 -17.24 -5.01
C ASP A 255 18.09 -17.28 -3.50
N GLY A 256 17.50 -18.38 -3.02
CA GLY A 256 17.15 -18.58 -1.61
C GLY A 256 15.91 -17.81 -1.15
N LYS A 257 15.27 -17.03 -2.02
CA LYS A 257 13.98 -16.38 -1.73
C LYS A 257 12.81 -17.34 -1.99
N VAL A 258 11.59 -16.86 -1.73
CA VAL A 258 10.35 -17.59 -1.98
C VAL A 258 9.51 -16.83 -3.00
N ASN A 259 9.04 -17.53 -4.02
CA ASN A 259 8.01 -17.05 -4.92
C ASN A 259 6.65 -17.22 -4.27
N TYR A 260 5.82 -16.19 -4.35
CA TYR A 260 4.45 -16.21 -3.88
C TYR A 260 3.52 -16.15 -5.08
N ALA A 261 2.62 -17.12 -5.21
CA ALA A 261 1.53 -17.05 -6.18
C ALA A 261 0.19 -17.26 -5.48
N ARG A 262 -0.87 -16.70 -6.04
CA ARG A 262 -2.20 -16.80 -5.44
C ARG A 262 -3.32 -16.76 -6.47
N SER A 263 -4.44 -17.35 -6.08
CA SER A 263 -5.74 -17.21 -6.71
C SER A 263 -6.76 -16.80 -5.67
N VAL A 264 -7.50 -15.74 -5.94
CA VAL A 264 -8.67 -15.31 -5.17
C VAL A 264 -9.88 -15.41 -6.09
N ARG A 265 -10.94 -16.06 -5.62
CA ARG A 265 -12.23 -16.15 -6.31
C ARG A 265 -13.36 -15.76 -5.37
N ILE A 266 -14.28 -14.95 -5.85
CA ILE A 266 -15.55 -14.61 -5.23
C ILE A 266 -16.51 -15.77 -5.51
N LEU A 267 -17.09 -16.31 -4.44
CA LEU A 267 -18.06 -17.41 -4.51
C LEU A 267 -19.49 -16.90 -4.42
N ASP A 268 -19.73 -15.90 -3.58
CA ASP A 268 -21.01 -15.19 -3.45
C ASP A 268 -20.75 -13.73 -3.08
N VAL A 269 -21.75 -12.88 -3.31
CA VAL A 269 -21.80 -11.47 -2.85
C VAL A 269 -23.17 -11.21 -2.24
N GLY A 270 -23.23 -10.45 -1.14
CA GLY A 270 -24.49 -10.06 -0.50
C GLY A 270 -24.27 -9.24 0.76
N THR A 271 -25.26 -9.21 1.65
CA THR A 271 -25.12 -8.54 2.96
C THR A 271 -24.14 -9.31 3.86
N PRO A 272 -23.57 -8.67 4.91
CA PRO A 272 -22.69 -9.35 5.87
C PRO A 272 -23.30 -10.63 6.45
N GLU A 273 -24.58 -10.59 6.83
CA GLU A 273 -25.31 -11.71 7.45
C GLU A 273 -25.50 -12.86 6.47
N GLN A 274 -25.88 -12.54 5.22
CA GLN A 274 -26.02 -13.52 4.15
C GLN A 274 -24.67 -14.22 3.89
N MET A 275 -23.59 -13.45 3.78
CA MET A 275 -22.26 -14.00 3.52
C MET A 275 -21.74 -14.84 4.70
N ARG A 276 -22.08 -14.47 5.94
CA ARG A 276 -21.77 -15.31 7.10
C ARG A 276 -22.49 -16.66 7.02
N ALA A 277 -23.80 -16.66 6.74
CA ALA A 277 -24.55 -17.89 6.56
C ALA A 277 -24.02 -18.76 5.41
N ARG A 278 -23.58 -18.13 4.30
CA ARG A 278 -22.94 -18.80 3.15
C ARG A 278 -21.57 -19.40 3.50
N LEU A 279 -20.76 -18.72 4.30
CA LEU A 279 -19.51 -19.28 4.82
C LEU A 279 -19.78 -20.48 5.73
N ASP A 280 -20.71 -20.35 6.69
CA ASP A 280 -21.06 -21.43 7.61
C ASP A 280 -21.60 -22.66 6.86
N GLN A 281 -22.42 -22.46 5.82
CA GLN A 281 -22.90 -23.52 4.95
C GLN A 281 -21.75 -24.25 4.24
N ARG A 282 -20.79 -23.51 3.66
CA ARG A 282 -19.64 -24.08 2.95
C ARG A 282 -18.70 -24.82 3.90
N ALA A 283 -18.45 -24.28 5.09
CA ALA A 283 -17.65 -24.95 6.11
C ALA A 283 -18.27 -26.30 6.51
N ARG A 284 -19.60 -26.35 6.72
CA ARG A 284 -20.33 -27.60 6.99
C ARG A 284 -20.23 -28.61 5.84
N LEU A 285 -20.44 -28.16 4.60
CA LEU A 285 -20.36 -29.04 3.43
C LEU A 285 -18.96 -29.59 3.20
N ALA A 286 -17.93 -28.80 3.48
CA ALA A 286 -16.53 -29.23 3.44
C ALA A 286 -16.08 -29.98 4.70
N GLN A 287 -16.97 -30.19 5.68
CA GLN A 287 -16.68 -30.83 6.96
C GLN A 287 -15.47 -30.23 7.70
N THR A 288 -15.24 -28.91 7.55
CA THR A 288 -14.16 -28.19 8.22
C THR A 288 -14.73 -27.23 9.25
N PRO A 289 -14.15 -27.14 10.46
CA PRO A 289 -14.53 -26.11 11.41
C PRO A 289 -14.11 -24.73 10.91
N LEU A 290 -14.84 -23.71 11.38
CA LEU A 290 -14.40 -22.33 11.25
C LEU A 290 -13.43 -21.98 12.36
N THR A 291 -12.23 -21.59 11.97
CA THR A 291 -11.30 -20.89 12.86
C THR A 291 -11.63 -19.40 12.84
N VAL A 292 -11.49 -18.72 13.97
CA VAL A 292 -11.62 -17.25 14.01
C VAL A 292 -10.26 -16.67 14.30
N GLY A 293 -9.82 -15.81 13.39
CA GLY A 293 -8.65 -15.00 13.65
C GLY A 293 -7.32 -15.70 13.56
N ASN A 294 -6.29 -14.93 13.86
CA ASN A 294 -4.97 -15.43 14.16
C ASN A 294 -4.69 -15.09 15.63
N PRO A 295 -4.41 -16.07 16.50
CA PRO A 295 -4.13 -15.80 17.92
C PRO A 295 -3.01 -14.79 18.18
N ALA A 296 -2.08 -14.62 17.22
CA ALA A 296 -1.04 -13.59 17.29
C ALA A 296 -1.58 -12.14 17.15
N PHE A 297 -2.82 -11.98 16.69
CA PHE A 297 -3.48 -10.69 16.44
C PHE A 297 -4.90 -10.73 17.04
N PRO A 298 -5.10 -10.28 18.29
CA PRO A 298 -6.37 -10.40 18.99
C PRO A 298 -7.57 -9.77 18.26
N ASP A 299 -7.34 -8.73 17.45
CA ASP A 299 -8.38 -8.06 16.67
C ASP A 299 -8.60 -8.64 15.25
N ASP A 300 -7.87 -9.71 14.88
CA ASP A 300 -8.16 -10.50 13.68
C ASP A 300 -9.39 -11.35 13.99
N ALA A 301 -10.58 -10.87 13.63
CA ALA A 301 -11.84 -11.59 13.85
C ALA A 301 -12.32 -12.34 12.60
N HIS A 302 -11.47 -12.50 11.59
CA HIS A 302 -11.88 -13.07 10.31
C HIS A 302 -12.06 -14.60 10.43
N PRO A 303 -13.28 -15.13 10.18
CA PRO A 303 -13.50 -16.56 10.21
C PRO A 303 -12.93 -17.21 8.93
N ARG A 304 -12.24 -18.34 9.08
CA ARG A 304 -11.65 -19.08 7.97
C ARG A 304 -11.94 -20.57 8.11
N ALA A 305 -12.49 -21.14 7.04
CA ALA A 305 -12.64 -22.57 6.83
C ALA A 305 -11.40 -23.06 6.07
N TRP A 306 -10.42 -23.62 6.78
CA TRP A 306 -9.17 -24.09 6.19
C TRP A 306 -9.37 -25.45 5.50
N LEU A 307 -9.32 -25.47 4.17
CA LEU A 307 -9.41 -26.69 3.37
C LEU A 307 -8.05 -27.36 3.19
N ARG A 308 -6.97 -26.55 3.25
CA ARG A 308 -5.59 -27.02 3.23
C ARG A 308 -4.73 -26.04 4.03
N HIS A 309 -3.94 -26.55 4.96
CA HIS A 309 -2.92 -25.76 5.66
C HIS A 309 -1.58 -25.85 4.92
N ARG A 310 -0.77 -24.79 5.03
CA ARG A 310 0.64 -24.86 4.59
C ARG A 310 1.39 -25.87 5.43
N GLU A 311 2.37 -26.50 4.81
CA GLU A 311 3.35 -27.37 5.45
C GLU A 311 4.73 -26.70 5.38
N PRO A 312 5.18 -26.03 6.46
CA PRO A 312 6.45 -25.32 6.47
C PRO A 312 7.67 -26.20 6.17
N GLN A 313 7.59 -27.49 6.51
CA GLN A 313 8.64 -28.48 6.28
C GLN A 313 8.95 -28.64 4.79
N LEU A 314 7.93 -28.60 3.92
CA LEU A 314 8.13 -28.69 2.47
C LEU A 314 9.02 -27.56 1.95
N LEU A 315 8.88 -26.34 2.45
CA LEU A 315 9.76 -25.24 2.06
C LEU A 315 11.20 -25.44 2.53
N ALA A 316 11.40 -25.99 3.73
CA ALA A 316 12.74 -26.33 4.23
C ALA A 316 13.41 -27.39 3.34
N GLU A 317 12.63 -28.31 2.78
CA GLU A 317 13.05 -29.32 1.81
C GLU A 317 13.15 -28.80 0.37
N LYS A 318 12.99 -27.48 0.14
CA LYS A 318 12.96 -26.88 -1.19
C LYS A 318 11.87 -27.47 -2.10
N LYS A 319 10.70 -27.74 -1.54
CA LYS A 319 9.48 -28.10 -2.26
C LYS A 319 8.44 -26.99 -2.16
N THR A 320 7.54 -26.95 -3.14
CA THR A 320 6.41 -26.01 -3.12
C THR A 320 5.38 -26.45 -2.08
N THR A 321 4.88 -25.51 -1.29
CA THR A 321 3.76 -25.73 -0.36
C THR A 321 2.58 -24.85 -0.75
N ALA A 322 1.38 -25.22 -0.30
CA ALA A 322 0.16 -24.49 -0.61
C ALA A 322 -0.80 -24.46 0.58
N GLU A 323 -1.73 -23.52 0.53
CA GLU A 323 -2.90 -23.51 1.42
C GLU A 323 -4.14 -23.11 0.65
N GLN A 324 -5.28 -23.47 1.23
CA GLN A 324 -6.58 -23.05 0.76
C GLN A 324 -7.50 -22.83 1.93
N PHE A 325 -8.26 -21.75 1.88
CA PHE A 325 -9.32 -21.50 2.83
C PHE A 325 -10.46 -20.70 2.20
N ILE A 326 -11.64 -20.85 2.77
CA ILE A 326 -12.80 -20.02 2.47
C ILE A 326 -12.98 -19.03 3.61
N THR A 327 -13.18 -17.76 3.27
CA THR A 327 -13.36 -16.66 4.23
C THR A 327 -14.45 -15.71 3.75
N LEU A 328 -14.83 -14.73 4.56
CA LEU A 328 -15.61 -13.58 4.13
C LEU A 328 -14.93 -12.26 4.49
N ALA A 329 -15.15 -11.25 3.66
CA ALA A 329 -14.69 -9.87 3.87
C ALA A 329 -15.58 -8.90 3.07
N PRO A 330 -15.43 -7.58 3.23
CA PRO A 330 -16.00 -6.62 2.29
C PRO A 330 -15.65 -6.99 0.84
N ALA A 331 -16.60 -6.81 -0.07
CA ALA A 331 -16.49 -7.16 -1.50
C ALA A 331 -15.67 -6.12 -2.28
N THR A 332 -14.48 -5.78 -1.78
CA THR A 332 -13.56 -4.82 -2.40
C THR A 332 -12.49 -5.50 -3.26
N ALA A 333 -12.13 -6.74 -2.95
CA ALA A 333 -11.18 -7.52 -3.74
C ALA A 333 -11.88 -8.19 -4.93
N ILE A 334 -11.17 -8.27 -6.06
CA ILE A 334 -11.70 -8.88 -7.29
C ILE A 334 -11.13 -10.27 -7.53
N ASP A 335 -11.80 -11.02 -8.39
CA ASP A 335 -11.28 -12.29 -8.94
C ASP A 335 -9.92 -12.08 -9.57
N LYS A 336 -8.92 -12.81 -9.09
CA LYS A 336 -7.56 -12.68 -9.58
C LYS A 336 -6.79 -13.97 -9.40
N THR A 337 -6.36 -14.54 -10.52
CA THR A 337 -5.38 -15.63 -10.56
C THR A 337 -4.06 -15.09 -11.12
N GLY A 338 -2.99 -15.18 -10.34
CA GLY A 338 -1.66 -14.80 -10.82
C GLY A 338 -1.20 -15.71 -11.96
N PRO A 339 -0.43 -15.21 -12.94
CA PRO A 339 -0.04 -15.99 -14.12
C PRO A 339 0.78 -17.24 -13.77
N THR A 340 1.57 -17.18 -12.69
CA THR A 340 2.39 -18.31 -12.20
C THR A 340 1.63 -19.28 -11.28
N PHE A 341 0.40 -18.94 -10.88
CA PHE A 341 -0.35 -19.72 -9.90
C PHE A 341 -0.72 -21.13 -10.39
N PRO A 342 -1.23 -21.36 -11.61
CA PRO A 342 -1.67 -22.70 -12.02
C PRO A 342 -0.55 -23.76 -11.97
N ALA A 343 0.65 -23.39 -12.45
CA ALA A 343 1.82 -24.26 -12.38
C ALA A 343 2.23 -24.54 -10.92
N ALA A 344 2.40 -23.48 -10.12
CA ALA A 344 2.80 -23.62 -8.72
C ALA A 344 1.77 -24.42 -7.88
N TRP A 345 0.47 -24.28 -8.18
CA TRP A 345 -0.59 -25.02 -7.52
C TRP A 345 -0.54 -26.51 -7.87
N THR A 346 -0.27 -26.82 -9.14
CA THR A 346 -0.09 -28.20 -9.60
C THR A 346 1.10 -28.84 -8.89
N ASP A 347 2.25 -28.18 -8.87
CA ASP A 347 3.46 -28.67 -8.20
C ASP A 347 3.21 -28.94 -6.71
N ALA A 348 2.48 -28.03 -6.03
CA ALA A 348 2.13 -28.20 -4.63
C ALA A 348 1.15 -29.36 -4.38
N SER A 349 0.38 -29.79 -5.39
CA SER A 349 -0.67 -30.81 -5.28
C SER A 349 -0.21 -32.20 -5.76
N GLN A 350 0.92 -32.29 -6.45
CA GLN A 350 1.50 -33.56 -6.90
C GLN A 350 2.19 -34.36 -5.78
N LEU A 351 2.39 -33.77 -4.60
CA LEU A 351 3.10 -34.41 -3.49
C LEU A 351 2.30 -35.47 -2.73
N ASP A 352 1.01 -35.65 -3.02
CA ASP A 352 0.14 -36.66 -2.38
C ASP A 352 0.07 -38.02 -3.11
N LEU A 353 0.81 -38.21 -4.21
CA LEU A 353 0.74 -39.46 -5.02
C LEU A 353 1.93 -40.43 -4.86
N LEU A 354 2.86 -40.18 -3.93
CA LEU A 354 4.06 -41.02 -3.74
C LEU A 354 4.17 -41.65 -2.34
N ALA A 355 3.10 -41.64 -1.55
CA ALA A 355 3.01 -42.44 -0.31
C ALA A 355 2.02 -43.60 -0.51
N GLY A 356 2.44 -44.60 -1.30
CA GLY A 356 1.78 -45.88 -1.47
C GLY A 356 2.76 -47.00 -1.17
#